data_AF-A0AA45A9B8-F1
#
_entry.id   AF-A0AA45A9B8-F1
#
_cell.length_a   1.000
_cell.length_b   1.000
_cell.length_c   1.000
_cell.angle_alpha   90.00
_cell.angle_beta   90.00
_cell.angle_gamma   90.00
#
_symmetry.space_group_name_H-M   'P 1'
#
loop_
_entity.id
_entity.type
_entity.pdbx_description
1 polymer ?
#
loop_
_entity_poly.entity_id
_entity_poly.type
_entity_poly.pdbx_seq_one_letter_code
_entity_poly.pdbx_strand_id
1 'polypeptide(L)'
;MARISREQREQNFAKYNEIILQIFLNEGWEYITYDRLSRDTGLRKSTLQGYYPTNQHFEVAIRGKIFPIIMHHLDFTDRNALFSSWKEAMKNTQFRMVMRMFVMQSYKSGGDGSSRLGVIKLGQLIAHHLPNHDPLTLIRELFGLTVTDLLNIDDIPTNPSK
;
A
#
# COMPACT_ATOMS: atom_id res chain seq x y z
N MET A 1 23.33 -20.84 21.56
CA MET A 1 22.10 -20.88 20.74
C MET A 1 22.48 -21.50 19.40
N ALA A 2 21.78 -22.54 18.96
CA ALA A 2 22.09 -23.20 17.68
C ALA A 2 22.03 -22.17 16.54
N ARG A 3 23.11 -22.09 15.76
CA ARG A 3 23.23 -21.17 14.62
C ARG A 3 22.31 -21.73 13.53
N ILE A 4 21.16 -21.09 13.33
CA ILE A 4 20.25 -21.43 12.23
C ILE A 4 21.01 -21.36 10.91
N SER A 5 20.73 -22.28 9.98
CA SER A 5 21.32 -22.22 8.64
C SER A 5 20.88 -20.94 7.94
N ARG A 6 21.66 -20.50 6.94
CA ARG A 6 21.33 -19.33 6.13
C ARG A 6 19.95 -19.50 5.46
N GLU A 7 19.68 -20.68 4.95
CA GLU A 7 18.41 -21.04 4.30
C GLU A 7 17.23 -20.98 5.26
N GLN A 8 17.38 -21.54 6.47
CA GLN A 8 16.33 -21.47 7.49
C GLN A 8 16.03 -20.03 7.91
N ARG A 9 17.08 -19.19 7.99
CA ARG A 9 16.93 -17.76 8.27
C ARG A 9 16.13 -17.05 7.18
N GLU A 10 16.38 -17.38 5.93
CA GLU A 10 15.69 -16.79 4.77
C GLU A 10 14.23 -17.21 4.70
N GLN A 11 13.92 -18.49 4.92
CA GLN A 11 12.55 -18.99 5.02
C GLN A 11 11.77 -18.31 6.16
N ASN A 12 12.39 -18.20 7.33
CA ASN A 12 11.80 -17.50 8.48
C ASN A 12 11.55 -16.02 8.16
N PHE A 13 12.52 -15.35 7.52
CA PHE A 13 12.38 -13.96 7.13
C PHE A 13 11.24 -13.74 6.14
N ALA A 14 11.08 -14.63 5.15
CA ALA A 14 9.95 -14.59 4.21
C ALA A 14 8.61 -14.73 4.93
N LYS A 15 8.51 -15.69 5.88
CA LYS A 15 7.30 -15.88 6.70
C LYS A 15 6.97 -14.64 7.55
N TYR A 16 7.96 -14.02 8.16
CA TYR A 16 7.72 -12.81 8.98
C TYR A 16 7.33 -11.62 8.11
N ASN A 17 7.92 -11.48 6.91
CA ASN A 17 7.51 -10.46 5.95
C ASN A 17 6.05 -10.65 5.52
N GLU A 18 5.60 -11.89 5.33
CA GLU A 18 4.21 -12.18 5.00
C GLU A 18 3.26 -11.76 6.13
N ILE A 19 3.59 -12.05 7.39
CA ILE A 19 2.82 -11.60 8.55
C ILE A 19 2.75 -10.08 8.62
N ILE A 20 3.89 -9.40 8.44
CA ILE A 20 3.94 -7.93 8.41
C ILE A 20 3.05 -7.38 7.28
N LEU A 21 3.12 -7.98 6.10
CA LEU A 21 2.29 -7.58 4.95
C LEU A 21 0.80 -7.76 5.25
N GLN A 22 0.41 -8.86 5.90
CA GLN A 22 -0.99 -9.09 6.27
C GLN A 22 -1.49 -8.08 7.30
N ILE A 23 -0.71 -7.78 8.34
CA ILE A 23 -1.05 -6.74 9.32
C ILE A 23 -1.20 -5.39 8.60
N PHE A 24 -0.25 -5.07 7.71
CA PHE A 24 -0.30 -3.84 6.93
C PHE A 24 -1.58 -3.74 6.09
N LEU A 25 -1.91 -4.77 5.31
CA LEU A 25 -3.03 -4.74 4.36
C LEU A 25 -4.40 -4.75 5.04
N ASN A 26 -4.50 -5.31 6.25
CA ASN A 26 -5.77 -5.45 6.95
C ASN A 26 -6.00 -4.36 8.00
N GLU A 27 -4.94 -3.90 8.68
CA GLU A 27 -5.05 -3.01 9.85
C GLU A 27 -4.33 -1.66 9.62
N GLY A 28 -3.23 -1.67 8.88
CA GLY A 28 -2.44 -0.47 8.57
C GLY A 28 -1.05 -0.47 9.20
N TRP A 29 -0.25 0.55 8.88
CA TRP A 29 1.16 0.65 9.27
C TRP A 29 1.35 0.82 10.78
N GLU A 30 0.44 1.53 11.44
CA GLU A 30 0.46 1.81 12.88
C GLU A 30 0.33 0.55 13.76
N TYR A 31 -0.22 -0.54 13.22
CA TYR A 31 -0.38 -1.81 13.92
C TYR A 31 0.87 -2.70 13.83
N ILE A 32 1.84 -2.35 12.98
CA ILE A 32 3.07 -3.11 12.80
C ILE A 32 4.06 -2.72 13.90
N THR A 33 3.99 -3.43 15.02
CA THR A 33 4.83 -3.22 16.20
C THR A 33 5.57 -4.49 16.59
N TYR A 34 6.70 -4.36 17.29
CA TYR A 34 7.40 -5.52 17.85
C TYR A 34 6.51 -6.32 18.82
N ASP A 35 5.63 -5.65 19.57
CA ASP A 35 4.66 -6.32 20.44
C ASP A 35 3.71 -7.20 19.63
N ARG A 36 3.15 -6.64 18.56
CA ARG A 36 2.25 -7.38 17.67
C ARG A 36 2.96 -8.56 17.00
N LEU A 37 4.14 -8.33 16.42
CA LEU A 37 4.91 -9.38 15.76
C LEU A 37 5.36 -10.45 16.75
N SER A 38 5.73 -10.08 17.98
CA SER A 38 6.10 -11.03 19.02
C SER A 38 4.94 -11.97 19.37
N ARG A 39 3.72 -11.42 19.48
CA ARG A 39 2.50 -12.20 19.71
C ARG A 39 2.18 -13.12 18.53
N ASP A 40 2.20 -12.60 17.31
CA ASP A 40 1.74 -13.34 16.13
C ASP A 40 2.77 -14.38 15.64
N THR A 41 4.06 -14.16 15.91
CA THR A 41 5.15 -15.11 15.57
C THR A 41 5.56 -16.03 16.72
N GLY A 42 5.18 -15.70 17.97
CA GLY A 42 5.67 -16.36 19.19
C GLY A 42 7.14 -16.06 19.53
N LEU A 43 7.81 -15.16 18.78
CA LEU A 43 9.21 -14.81 18.99
C LEU A 43 9.39 -13.69 20.01
N ARG A 44 10.53 -13.66 20.68
CA ARG A 44 10.92 -12.53 21.53
C ARG A 44 11.26 -11.31 20.67
N LYS A 45 10.99 -10.11 21.20
CA LYS A 45 11.36 -8.85 20.54
C LYS A 45 12.83 -8.78 20.16
N SER A 46 13.73 -9.23 21.04
CA SER A 46 15.18 -9.26 20.76
C SER A 46 15.55 -10.16 19.57
N THR A 47 14.80 -11.24 19.35
CA THR A 47 14.98 -12.10 18.17
C THR A 47 14.51 -11.39 16.91
N LEU A 48 13.34 -10.74 16.96
CA LEU A 48 12.80 -9.94 15.85
C LEU A 48 13.71 -8.76 15.49
N GLN A 49 14.34 -8.12 16.49
CA GLN A 49 15.33 -7.07 16.30
C GLN A 49 16.56 -7.54 15.52
N GLY A 50 16.88 -8.85 15.59
CA GLY A 50 17.92 -9.46 14.78
C GLY A 50 17.57 -9.61 13.30
N TYR A 51 16.28 -9.51 12.93
CA TYR A 51 15.81 -9.47 11.54
C TYR A 51 15.51 -8.05 11.07
N TYR A 52 14.89 -7.24 11.94
CA TYR A 52 14.49 -5.87 11.69
C TYR A 52 15.10 -5.01 12.79
N PRO A 53 16.18 -4.25 12.58
CA PRO A 53 16.81 -3.47 13.65
C PRO A 53 15.91 -2.38 14.24
N THR A 54 15.05 -1.77 13.42
CA THR A 54 14.12 -0.71 13.84
C THR A 54 12.76 -0.90 13.18
N ASN A 55 11.71 -0.25 13.71
CA ASN A 55 10.36 -0.31 13.12
C ASN A 55 10.32 0.13 11.65
N GLN A 56 11.22 1.02 11.23
CA GLN A 56 11.31 1.44 9.83
C GLN A 56 11.72 0.29 8.90
N HIS A 57 12.47 -0.70 9.40
CA HIS A 57 12.91 -1.84 8.60
C HIS A 57 11.75 -2.80 8.25
N PHE A 58 10.58 -2.66 8.87
CA PHE A 58 9.39 -3.39 8.44
C PHE A 58 8.94 -3.00 7.02
N GLU A 59 9.38 -1.83 6.51
CA GLU A 59 9.08 -1.41 5.13
C GLU A 59 9.63 -2.41 4.10
N VAL A 60 10.68 -3.16 4.42
CA VAL A 60 11.25 -4.21 3.57
C VAL A 60 10.21 -5.29 3.23
N ALA A 61 9.30 -5.60 4.16
CA ALA A 61 8.24 -6.59 3.94
C ALA A 61 7.18 -6.11 2.94
N ILE A 62 7.02 -4.79 2.81
CA ILE A 62 6.01 -4.15 1.95
C ILE A 62 6.59 -3.86 0.56
N ARG A 63 7.88 -3.52 0.50
CA ARG A 63 8.58 -3.13 -0.73
C ARG A 63 8.41 -4.17 -1.82
N GLY A 64 7.89 -3.73 -2.97
CA GLY A 64 7.67 -4.59 -4.15
C GLY A 64 6.46 -5.51 -4.08
N LYS A 65 5.75 -5.60 -2.93
CA LYS A 65 4.53 -6.41 -2.78
C LYS A 65 3.24 -5.63 -3.07
N ILE A 66 3.31 -4.30 -3.03
CA ILE A 66 2.17 -3.41 -3.28
C ILE A 66 1.72 -3.42 -4.75
N PHE A 67 2.65 -3.37 -5.70
CA PHE A 67 2.33 -3.28 -7.12
C PHE A 67 1.50 -4.46 -7.64
N PRO A 68 1.83 -5.72 -7.31
CA PRO A 68 0.99 -6.86 -7.69
C PRO A 68 -0.48 -6.72 -7.28
N ILE A 69 -0.75 -6.14 -6.11
CA ILE A 69 -2.14 -5.90 -5.63
C ILE A 69 -2.85 -4.90 -6.53
N ILE A 70 -2.16 -3.81 -6.90
CA ILE A 70 -2.71 -2.81 -7.81
C ILE A 70 -2.99 -3.45 -9.19
N MET A 71 -2.05 -4.24 -9.70
CA MET A 71 -2.18 -4.88 -11.03
C MET A 71 -3.28 -5.92 -11.09
N HIS A 72 -3.56 -6.58 -9.97
CA HIS A 72 -4.63 -7.55 -9.89
C HIS A 72 -6.01 -6.90 -10.02
N HIS A 73 -6.16 -5.63 -9.63
CA HIS A 73 -7.45 -4.96 -9.54
C HIS A 73 -7.74 -3.97 -10.67
N LEU A 74 -6.73 -3.47 -11.37
CA LEU A 74 -6.90 -2.41 -12.36
C LEU A 74 -6.94 -2.94 -13.79
N ASP A 75 -7.90 -2.40 -14.55
CA ASP A 75 -8.03 -2.62 -15.99
C ASP A 75 -7.45 -1.42 -16.75
N PHE A 76 -6.42 -1.66 -17.56
CA PHE A 76 -5.74 -0.63 -18.34
C PHE A 76 -6.14 -0.62 -19.82
N THR A 77 -7.24 -1.29 -20.18
CA THR A 77 -7.72 -1.37 -21.58
C THR A 77 -8.04 0.01 -22.16
N ASP A 78 -8.73 0.85 -21.39
CA ASP A 78 -9.01 2.25 -21.74
C ASP A 78 -9.23 3.09 -20.47
N ARG A 79 -9.40 4.41 -20.64
CA ARG A 79 -9.63 5.33 -19.53
C ARG A 79 -10.88 4.98 -18.71
N ASN A 80 -11.99 4.63 -19.35
CA ASN A 80 -13.24 4.33 -18.64
C ASN A 80 -13.13 3.01 -17.87
N ALA A 81 -12.47 2.00 -18.45
CA ALA A 81 -12.17 0.74 -17.79
C ALA A 81 -11.28 0.95 -16.56
N LEU A 82 -10.25 1.80 -16.66
CA LEU A 82 -9.39 2.16 -15.53
C LEU A 82 -10.16 2.82 -14.40
N PHE A 83 -11.03 3.78 -14.71
CA PHE A 83 -11.81 4.48 -13.69
C PHE A 83 -12.84 3.56 -13.03
N SER A 84 -13.49 2.71 -13.81
CA SER A 84 -14.51 1.78 -13.31
C SER A 84 -13.89 0.70 -12.44
N SER A 85 -12.79 0.10 -12.89
CA SER A 85 -12.03 -0.89 -12.11
C SER A 85 -11.41 -0.27 -10.85
N TRP A 86 -10.93 0.97 -10.91
CA TRP A 86 -10.44 1.68 -9.71
C TRP A 86 -11.53 1.89 -8.66
N LYS A 87 -12.72 2.37 -9.07
CA LYS A 87 -13.86 2.55 -8.16
C LYS A 87 -14.29 1.24 -7.51
N GLU A 88 -14.35 0.17 -8.30
CA GLU A 88 -14.67 -1.16 -7.76
C GLU A 88 -13.58 -1.65 -6.80
N ALA A 89 -12.31 -1.46 -7.15
CA ALA A 89 -11.17 -1.84 -6.34
C ALA A 89 -11.15 -1.12 -4.98
N MET A 90 -11.65 0.12 -4.89
CA MET A 90 -11.75 0.84 -3.59
C MET A 90 -12.69 0.16 -2.58
N LYS A 91 -13.60 -0.71 -3.04
CA LYS A 91 -14.41 -1.55 -2.13
C LYS A 91 -13.62 -2.71 -1.52
N ASN A 92 -12.47 -3.07 -2.09
CA ASN A 92 -11.58 -4.09 -1.55
C ASN A 92 -10.69 -3.50 -0.44
N THR A 93 -10.71 -4.13 0.74
CA THR A 93 -9.94 -3.67 1.92
C THR A 93 -8.45 -3.49 1.63
N GLN A 94 -7.82 -4.43 0.93
CA GLN A 94 -6.38 -4.39 0.69
C GLN A 94 -6.00 -3.28 -0.28
N PHE A 95 -6.73 -3.16 -1.40
CA PHE A 95 -6.51 -2.08 -2.36
C PHE A 95 -6.75 -0.71 -1.72
N ARG A 96 -7.86 -0.56 -0.97
CA ARG A 96 -8.17 0.66 -0.22
C ARG A 96 -7.06 1.01 0.77
N MET A 97 -6.49 0.03 1.47
CA MET A 97 -5.40 0.24 2.41
C MET A 97 -4.11 0.71 1.73
N VAL A 98 -3.79 0.14 0.56
CA VAL A 98 -2.67 0.58 -0.28
C VAL A 98 -2.85 2.04 -0.70
N MET A 99 -4.04 2.41 -1.18
CA MET A 99 -4.30 3.78 -1.61
C MET A 99 -4.30 4.77 -0.45
N ARG A 100 -4.89 4.39 0.68
CA ARG A 100 -4.82 5.12 1.95
C ARG A 100 -3.37 5.37 2.40
N MET A 101 -2.48 4.39 2.24
CA MET A 101 -1.05 4.55 2.51
C MET A 101 -0.42 5.61 1.61
N PHE A 102 -0.66 5.57 0.29
CA PHE A 102 -0.10 6.58 -0.62
C PHE A 102 -0.55 8.01 -0.25
N VAL A 103 -1.83 8.18 0.10
CA VAL A 103 -2.37 9.48 0.53
C VAL A 103 -1.72 9.93 1.85
N MET A 104 -1.70 9.09 2.88
CA MET A 104 -1.15 9.48 4.20
C MET A 104 0.36 9.74 4.20
N GLN A 105 1.12 9.00 3.40
CA GLN A 105 2.57 9.17 3.36
C GLN A 105 2.97 10.46 2.63
N SER A 106 2.11 11.02 1.78
CA SER A 106 2.33 12.33 1.15
C SER A 106 2.48 13.46 2.19
N TYR A 107 1.77 13.35 3.32
CA TYR A 107 1.83 14.31 4.42
C TYR A 107 3.10 14.16 5.28
N LYS A 108 3.60 12.94 5.48
CA LYS A 108 4.68 12.65 6.45
C LYS A 108 6.10 12.84 5.90
N SER A 109 6.32 12.71 4.59
CA SER A 109 7.68 12.49 4.06
C SER A 109 8.30 13.63 3.26
N GLY A 110 7.68 14.82 3.21
CA GLY A 110 8.31 16.00 2.57
C GLY A 110 8.75 15.81 1.10
N GLY A 111 8.23 14.79 0.41
CA GLY A 111 8.57 14.50 -1.00
C GLY A 111 9.55 13.35 -1.25
N ASP A 112 10.21 12.76 -0.24
CA ASP A 112 11.33 11.81 -0.47
C ASP A 112 11.01 10.34 -0.13
N GLY A 113 9.74 10.05 0.20
CA GLY A 113 9.30 8.72 0.64
C GLY A 113 9.05 7.71 -0.49
N SER A 114 9.05 6.42 -0.13
CA SER A 114 8.70 5.29 -1.01
C SER A 114 7.32 5.43 -1.69
N SER A 115 6.39 6.19 -1.11
CA SER A 115 5.11 6.52 -1.72
C SER A 115 5.24 7.33 -3.00
N ARG A 116 6.12 8.35 -3.06
CA ARG A 116 6.32 9.16 -4.28
C ARG A 116 6.79 8.29 -5.43
N LEU A 117 7.76 7.42 -5.17
CA LEU A 117 8.24 6.46 -6.16
C LEU A 117 7.13 5.50 -6.59
N GLY A 118 6.24 5.10 -5.67
CA GLY A 118 5.05 4.32 -5.99
C GLY A 118 4.10 5.06 -6.93
N VAL A 119 3.77 6.31 -6.65
CA VAL A 119 2.88 7.11 -7.51
C VAL A 119 3.53 7.37 -8.88
N ILE A 120 4.83 7.66 -8.93
CA ILE A 120 5.56 7.83 -10.20
C ILE A 120 5.48 6.56 -11.04
N LYS A 121 5.74 5.39 -10.43
CA LYS A 121 5.65 4.10 -11.13
C LYS A 121 4.24 3.80 -11.63
N LEU A 122 3.22 4.15 -10.85
CA LEU A 122 1.83 4.03 -11.31
C LEU A 122 1.55 4.95 -12.50
N GLY A 123 2.05 6.19 -12.48
CA GLY A 123 1.96 7.12 -13.60
C GLY A 123 2.68 6.60 -14.85
N GLN A 124 3.87 6.02 -14.70
CA GLN A 124 4.60 5.38 -15.80
C GLN A 124 3.84 4.20 -16.40
N LEU A 125 3.18 3.40 -15.56
CA LEU A 125 2.35 2.30 -16.02
C LEU A 125 1.13 2.80 -16.80
N ILE A 126 0.45 3.83 -16.30
CA ILE A 126 -0.65 4.48 -17.02
C ILE A 126 -0.15 5.01 -18.37
N ALA A 127 1.00 5.68 -18.40
CA ALA A 127 1.58 6.18 -19.65
C ALA A 127 1.90 5.06 -20.65
N HIS A 128 2.32 3.89 -20.15
CA HIS A 128 2.62 2.73 -20.98
C HIS A 128 1.36 2.14 -21.63
N HIS A 129 0.28 1.97 -20.86
CA HIS A 129 -0.94 1.34 -21.37
C HIS A 129 -1.91 2.32 -22.04
N LEU A 130 -1.88 3.60 -21.65
CA LEU A 130 -2.76 4.66 -22.16
C LEU A 130 -1.93 5.82 -22.74
N PRO A 131 -1.14 5.60 -23.81
CA PRO A 131 -0.18 6.58 -24.31
C PRO A 131 -0.80 7.87 -24.86
N ASN A 132 -2.10 7.85 -25.19
CA ASN A 132 -2.83 9.00 -25.72
C ASN A 132 -3.39 9.92 -24.62
N HIS A 133 -3.15 9.62 -23.34
CA HIS A 133 -3.63 10.40 -22.21
C HIS A 133 -2.45 10.97 -21.40
N ASP A 134 -2.64 12.15 -20.82
CA ASP A 134 -1.66 12.69 -19.87
C ASP A 134 -1.72 11.87 -18.55
N PRO A 135 -0.66 11.12 -18.20
CA PRO A 135 -0.65 10.26 -17.03
C PRO A 135 -0.79 11.06 -15.73
N LEU A 136 -0.29 12.30 -15.68
CA LEU A 136 -0.40 13.13 -14.47
C LEU A 136 -1.85 13.56 -14.22
N THR A 137 -2.58 13.94 -15.27
CA THR A 137 -4.01 14.25 -15.18
C THR A 137 -4.81 13.04 -14.70
N LEU A 138 -4.58 11.86 -15.28
CA LEU A 138 -5.26 10.63 -14.83
C LEU A 138 -4.95 10.28 -13.38
N ILE A 139 -3.69 10.37 -12.96
CA ILE A 139 -3.30 10.17 -11.55
C ILE A 139 -4.02 11.15 -10.63
N ARG A 140 -4.10 12.44 -10.97
CA ARG A 140 -4.81 13.43 -10.16
C ARG A 140 -6.29 13.09 -10.00
N GLU A 141 -6.95 12.68 -11.08
CA GLU A 141 -8.36 12.28 -11.07
C GLU A 141 -8.58 11.01 -10.22
N LEU A 142 -7.75 9.97 -10.39
CA LEU A 142 -7.83 8.73 -9.62
C LEU A 142 -7.57 8.95 -8.12
N PHE A 143 -6.61 9.80 -7.77
CA PHE A 143 -6.37 10.18 -6.38
C PHE A 143 -7.47 11.08 -5.82
N GLY A 144 -8.13 11.89 -6.64
CA GLY A 144 -9.35 12.62 -6.28
C GLY A 144 -10.50 11.66 -5.91
N LEU A 145 -10.73 10.63 -6.73
CA LEU A 145 -11.68 9.56 -6.42
C LEU A 145 -11.31 8.82 -5.13
N THR A 146 -10.03 8.54 -4.95
CA THR A 146 -9.53 7.88 -3.73
C THR A 146 -9.81 8.71 -2.49
N VAL A 147 -9.50 10.00 -2.50
CA VAL A 147 -9.70 10.86 -1.32
C VAL A 147 -11.18 11.06 -1.01
N THR A 148 -12.02 11.23 -2.04
CA THR A 148 -13.47 11.36 -1.84
C THR A 148 -14.08 10.08 -1.27
N ASP A 149 -13.68 8.90 -1.76
CA ASP A 149 -14.07 7.61 -1.18
C ASP A 149 -13.60 7.43 0.27
N LEU A 150 -12.34 7.80 0.57
CA LEU A 150 -11.80 7.70 1.94
C LEU A 150 -12.51 8.65 2.92
N LEU A 151 -13.06 9.76 2.43
CA LEU A 151 -13.87 10.70 3.19
C LEU A 151 -15.36 10.31 3.23
N ASN A 152 -15.76 9.24 2.53
CA ASN A 152 -17.15 8.84 2.29
C ASN A 152 -18.01 9.98 1.73
N ILE A 153 -17.47 10.72 0.76
CA ILE A 153 -18.18 11.77 0.03
C ILE A 153 -18.77 11.14 -1.25
N ASP A 154 -19.99 10.63 -1.13
CA ASP A 154 -20.71 10.01 -2.25
C ASP A 154 -21.53 11.02 -3.07
N ASP A 155 -21.90 12.15 -2.46
CA ASP A 155 -22.61 13.25 -3.12
C ASP A 155 -22.28 14.59 -2.43
N ILE A 156 -22.36 15.69 -3.20
CA ILE A 156 -22.25 17.05 -2.66
C ILE A 156 -23.67 17.60 -2.60
N PRO A 157 -24.27 17.79 -1.41
CA PRO A 157 -25.62 18.34 -1.31
C PRO A 157 -25.65 19.75 -1.90
N THR A 158 -26.40 19.92 -2.99
CA THR A 158 -26.50 21.17 -3.76
C THR A 158 -27.67 22.06 -3.34
N ASN A 159 -28.47 21.64 -2.35
CA ASN A 159 -29.58 22.45 -1.85
C ASN A 159 -29.10 23.45 -0.79
N PRO A 160 -29.24 24.76 -1.00
CA PRO A 160 -29.11 25.71 0.10
C PRO A 160 -30.27 25.47 1.06
N SER A 161 -29.96 25.23 2.34
CA SER A 161 -30.95 25.24 3.42
C SER A 161 -31.78 26.52 3.29
N LYS A 162 -33.08 26.36 3.03
CA LYS A 162 -34.06 27.46 3.12
C LYS A 162 -34.22 27.91 4.56
#